data_AF-A0A956UQE1-F1
#
_entry.id   AF-A0A956UQE1-F1
#
_cell.length_a   1.000
_cell.length_b   1.000
_cell.length_c   1.000
_cell.angle_alpha   90.00
_cell.angle_beta   90.00
_cell.angle_gamma   90.00
#
_symmetry.space_group_name_H-M   'P 1'
#
loop_
_entity.id
_entity.type
_entity.pdbx_description
1 polymer ?
#
loop_
_entity_poly.entity_id
_entity_poly.type
_entity_poly.pdbx_seq_one_letter_code
_entity_poly.pdbx_strand_id
1 'polypeptide(L)'
;MSRHVLLLATILTGVSLLGAFMFPGSGSSAERTDELVLVIDVPGREPFEAQFIVRADNDVDTMQTALNAALDLAPGATITTSQAATTERAPGSVTAQWAPWGWRWDASELPLQVVYNPSDAPAGFTGADAAGALATWSNVPGSSFAFAYSGETSLTTSMDVTGPDGVNVIAWKHIDCNPGCVLGVTTKSFTSHEADIVLNTNPKANLGTGANGTVDTTSVLVHEAGHLLGLEHSCP
;
A
#
# COMPACT_ATOMS: atom_id res chain seq x y z
N MET A 1 49.31 -72.16 46.26
CA MET A 1 50.22 -71.55 45.25
C MET A 1 49.46 -70.38 44.62
N SER A 2 49.74 -69.16 45.07
CA SER A 2 50.50 -68.11 44.36
C SER A 2 49.67 -67.48 43.22
N ARG A 3 49.05 -66.30 43.42
CA ARG A 3 49.53 -64.90 43.41
C ARG A 3 49.37 -64.21 42.03
N HIS A 4 49.27 -62.87 42.09
CA HIS A 4 49.14 -61.82 41.03
C HIS A 4 47.67 -61.41 40.82
N VAL A 5 47.13 -60.23 41.20
CA VAL A 5 47.57 -58.81 41.24
C VAL A 5 48.07 -58.28 39.90
N LEU A 6 47.23 -57.49 39.19
CA LEU A 6 47.66 -56.25 38.53
C LEU A 6 46.49 -55.31 38.12
N LEU A 7 46.70 -54.04 38.45
CA LEU A 7 46.25 -52.71 37.96
C LEU A 7 45.11 -52.59 36.92
N LEU A 8 44.10 -51.72 37.12
CA LEU A 8 44.07 -50.23 37.08
C LEU A 8 44.00 -49.65 35.64
N ALA A 9 42.85 -49.07 35.26
CA ALA A 9 42.75 -47.90 34.38
C ALA A 9 41.29 -47.45 34.24
N THR A 10 40.95 -46.38 34.96
CA THR A 10 39.77 -45.55 34.75
C THR A 10 39.97 -44.78 33.44
N ILE A 11 39.08 -44.91 32.46
CA ILE A 11 39.00 -43.99 31.31
C ILE A 11 37.65 -43.29 31.33
N LEU A 12 37.75 -41.97 31.40
CA LEU A 12 36.71 -40.96 31.37
C LEU A 12 36.19 -40.77 29.93
N THR A 13 34.98 -40.22 29.85
CA THR A 13 34.39 -39.46 28.73
C THR A 13 33.96 -40.21 27.45
N GLY A 14 32.64 -40.15 27.22
CA GLY A 14 31.97 -40.39 25.95
C GLY A 14 30.53 -39.88 26.03
N VAL A 15 30.35 -38.58 26.27
CA VAL A 15 29.05 -37.91 26.09
C VAL A 15 28.82 -37.79 24.59
N SER A 16 27.98 -38.66 24.04
CA SER A 16 27.45 -38.49 22.69
C SER A 16 26.42 -37.36 22.71
N LEU A 17 26.84 -36.14 22.39
CA LEU A 17 25.94 -35.12 21.88
C LEU A 17 25.43 -35.62 20.51
N LEU A 18 24.18 -36.08 20.46
CA LEU A 18 23.42 -35.98 19.21
C LEU A 18 23.20 -34.48 18.97
N GLY A 19 24.04 -33.90 18.12
CA GLY A 19 23.79 -32.60 17.51
C GLY A 19 22.55 -32.71 16.63
N ALA A 20 21.39 -32.34 17.18
CA ALA A 20 20.29 -31.87 16.36
C ALA A 20 20.76 -30.57 15.71
N PHE A 21 21.18 -30.64 14.44
CA PHE A 21 21.23 -29.46 13.58
C PHE A 21 19.78 -28.97 13.42
N MET A 22 19.34 -28.11 14.34
CA MET A 22 18.25 -27.19 14.05
C MET A 22 18.81 -26.19 13.05
N PHE A 23 18.57 -26.43 11.76
CA PHE A 23 18.56 -25.33 10.82
C PHE A 23 17.48 -24.36 11.32
N PRO A 24 17.77 -23.07 11.53
CA PRO A 24 16.71 -22.10 11.65
C PRO A 24 15.93 -22.18 10.34
N GLY A 25 14.70 -22.69 10.41
CA GLY A 25 13.77 -22.53 9.32
C GLY A 25 13.65 -21.03 9.09
N SER A 26 14.18 -20.56 7.97
CA SER A 26 13.78 -19.29 7.38
C SER A 26 12.29 -19.42 7.05
N GLY A 27 11.45 -19.20 8.07
CA GLY A 27 10.03 -19.04 7.85
C GLY A 27 9.89 -17.81 6.96
N SER A 28 9.34 -17.99 5.76
CA SER A 28 8.82 -16.83 5.04
C SER A 28 7.77 -16.22 5.95
N SER A 29 7.99 -14.99 6.41
CA SER A 29 6.88 -14.14 6.80
C SER A 29 5.84 -14.23 5.69
N ALA A 30 4.59 -14.49 6.04
CA ALA A 30 3.53 -14.29 5.07
C ALA A 30 3.58 -12.81 4.70
N GLU A 31 3.64 -12.50 3.40
CA GLU A 31 3.57 -11.10 2.93
C GLU A 31 2.35 -10.42 3.56
N ARG A 32 2.59 -9.30 4.24
CA ARG A 32 1.55 -8.49 4.90
C ARG A 32 1.21 -7.32 4.00
N THR A 33 -0.05 -6.91 4.01
CA THR A 33 -0.47 -5.62 3.44
C THR A 33 -0.52 -4.59 4.56
N ASP A 34 0.20 -3.49 4.37
CA ASP A 34 0.25 -2.33 5.23
C ASP A 34 -0.15 -1.08 4.49
N GLU A 35 -0.35 -0.03 5.26
CA GLU A 35 -0.91 1.23 4.84
C GLU A 35 0.02 2.36 5.34
N LEU A 36 0.45 3.27 4.46
CA LEU A 36 1.44 4.30 4.77
C LEU A 36 1.04 5.68 4.23
N VAL A 37 1.32 6.73 5.01
CA VAL A 37 1.11 8.12 4.59
C VAL A 37 2.45 8.86 4.48
N LEU A 38 2.71 9.46 3.32
CA LEU A 38 3.86 10.34 3.09
C LEU A 38 3.38 11.73 2.65
N VAL A 39 4.09 12.76 3.09
CA VAL A 39 3.99 14.11 2.51
C VAL A 39 5.17 14.32 1.56
N ILE A 40 4.84 14.62 0.31
CA ILE A 40 5.78 14.70 -0.81
C ILE A 40 5.89 16.17 -1.23
N ASP A 41 7.09 16.74 -1.12
CA ASP A 41 7.41 18.10 -1.53
C ASP A 41 8.25 18.05 -2.81
N VAL A 42 7.68 18.51 -3.92
CA VAL A 42 8.38 18.63 -5.19
C VAL A 42 8.77 20.09 -5.43
N PRO A 43 10.06 20.40 -5.64
CA PRO A 43 10.50 21.78 -5.85
C PRO A 43 9.71 22.51 -6.94
N GLY A 44 9.13 23.66 -6.56
CA GLY A 44 8.33 24.49 -7.47
C GLY A 44 6.89 24.02 -7.67
N ARG A 45 6.42 23.04 -6.91
CA ARG A 45 5.03 22.57 -6.89
C ARG A 45 4.46 22.66 -5.48
N GLU A 46 3.15 22.51 -5.38
CA GLU A 46 2.50 22.31 -4.08
C GLU A 46 2.89 20.94 -3.51
N PRO A 47 3.15 20.83 -2.20
CA PRO A 47 3.22 19.54 -1.53
C PRO A 47 1.89 18.78 -1.64
N PHE A 48 1.97 17.46 -1.74
CA PHE A 48 0.79 16.60 -1.72
C PHE A 48 0.96 15.46 -0.72
N GLU A 49 -0.15 15.01 -0.16
CA GLU A 49 -0.19 13.83 0.70
C GLU A 49 -0.47 12.58 -0.15
N ALA A 50 0.28 11.51 0.09
CA ALA A 50 0.18 10.24 -0.60
C ALA A 50 -0.13 9.12 0.39
N GLN A 51 -1.25 8.43 0.16
CA GLN A 51 -1.72 7.26 0.90
C GLN A 51 -1.38 6.02 0.09
N PHE A 52 -0.56 5.11 0.63
CA PHE A 52 -0.09 3.91 -0.05
C PHE A 52 -0.64 2.67 0.60
N ILE A 53 -1.13 1.73 -0.21
CA ILE A 53 -1.29 0.33 0.18
C ILE A 53 -0.08 -0.48 -0.31
N VAL A 54 0.63 -1.10 0.63
CA VAL A 54 1.94 -1.72 0.42
C VAL A 54 1.93 -3.17 0.85
N ARG A 55 2.36 -4.08 -0.01
CA ARG A 55 2.60 -5.49 0.32
C ARG A 55 4.08 -5.72 0.56
N ALA A 56 4.48 -6.06 1.79
CA ALA A 56 5.87 -6.29 2.17
C ALA A 56 6.01 -7.28 3.33
N ASP A 57 7.23 -7.74 3.60
CA ASP A 57 7.52 -8.72 4.65
C ASP A 57 7.55 -8.14 6.07
N ASN A 58 7.88 -6.85 6.21
CA ASN A 58 8.07 -6.19 7.50
C ASN A 58 7.97 -4.65 7.37
N ASP A 59 7.88 -3.95 8.51
CA ASP A 59 7.70 -2.49 8.55
C ASP A 59 8.83 -1.71 7.85
N VAL A 60 10.07 -2.21 7.89
CA VAL A 60 11.23 -1.56 7.25
C VAL A 60 11.07 -1.61 5.74
N ASP A 61 10.71 -2.77 5.20
CA ASP A 61 10.45 -2.95 3.78
C ASP A 61 9.21 -2.17 3.33
N THR A 62 8.16 -2.11 4.15
CA THR A 62 6.98 -1.26 3.90
C THR A 62 7.37 0.20 3.71
N MET A 63 8.12 0.78 4.66
CA MET A 63 8.58 2.17 4.58
C MET A 63 9.49 2.38 3.37
N GLN A 64 10.47 1.49 3.15
CA GLN A 64 11.42 1.62 2.04
C GLN A 64 10.70 1.54 0.68
N THR A 65 9.74 0.63 0.53
CA THR A 65 8.95 0.49 -0.69
C THR A 65 8.12 1.73 -0.98
N ALA A 66 7.44 2.30 0.02
CA ALA A 66 6.67 3.52 -0.19
C ALA A 66 7.56 4.73 -0.53
N LEU A 67 8.73 4.86 0.10
CA LEU A 67 9.71 5.90 -0.22
C LEU A 67 10.23 5.77 -1.66
N ASN A 68 10.57 4.56 -2.09
CA ASN A 68 10.99 4.30 -3.47
C ASN A 68 9.88 4.66 -4.46
N ALA A 69 8.65 4.21 -4.18
CA ALA A 69 7.49 4.51 -5.01
C ALA A 69 7.22 6.02 -5.09
N ALA A 70 7.31 6.76 -3.98
CA ALA A 70 7.15 8.21 -3.97
C ALA A 70 8.17 8.91 -4.87
N LEU A 71 9.43 8.45 -4.86
CA LEU A 71 10.49 9.00 -5.70
C LEU A 71 10.35 8.62 -7.19
N ASP A 72 9.84 7.43 -7.49
CA ASP A 72 9.52 6.99 -8.85
C ASP A 72 8.32 7.75 -9.43
N LEU A 73 7.33 8.00 -8.58
CA LEU A 73 6.11 8.71 -8.96
C LEU A 73 6.41 10.20 -9.17
N ALA A 74 7.18 10.81 -8.27
CA ALA A 74 7.56 12.22 -8.31
C ALA A 74 9.10 12.40 -8.27
N PRO A 75 9.79 12.26 -9.42
CA PRO A 75 11.24 12.43 -9.48
C PRO A 75 11.69 13.81 -9.01
N GLY A 76 12.68 13.84 -8.13
CA GLY A 76 13.20 15.08 -7.54
C GLY A 76 12.42 15.59 -6.33
N ALA A 77 11.42 14.84 -5.86
CA ALA A 77 10.75 15.12 -4.61
C ALA A 77 11.67 14.98 -3.39
N THR A 78 11.31 15.68 -2.32
CA THR A 78 11.78 15.46 -0.97
C THR A 78 10.62 14.97 -0.11
N ILE A 79 10.87 14.03 0.79
CA ILE A 79 9.85 13.48 1.69
C ILE A 79 10.03 14.15 3.06
N THR A 80 9.03 14.92 3.48
CA THR A 80 9.14 15.78 4.67
C THR A 80 8.58 15.13 5.93
N THR A 81 7.59 14.24 5.79
CA THR A 81 7.07 13.44 6.90
C THR A 81 6.67 12.06 6.42
N SER A 82 7.03 11.03 7.18
CA SER A 82 6.42 9.70 7.09
C SER A 82 5.62 9.44 8.36
N GLN A 83 4.31 9.25 8.22
CA GLN A 83 3.54 8.57 9.24
C GLN A 83 3.43 7.12 8.80
N ALA A 84 4.29 6.28 9.38
CA ALA A 84 3.94 4.87 9.46
C ALA A 84 2.66 4.75 10.27
N ALA A 85 1.65 4.05 9.75
CA ALA A 85 0.53 3.60 10.54
C ALA A 85 1.06 2.54 11.54
N THR A 86 1.82 2.96 12.55
CA THR A 86 2.44 2.04 13.49
C THR A 86 1.39 1.51 14.45
N THR A 87 1.13 0.22 14.30
CA THR A 87 0.49 -0.67 15.26
C THR A 87 1.42 -0.90 16.45
N GLU A 88 1.23 -0.15 17.54
CA GLU A 88 1.28 -0.70 18.90
C GLU A 88 0.36 0.15 19.78
N ARG A 89 -0.77 -0.41 20.23
CA ARG A 89 -1.68 0.28 21.16
C ARG A 89 -2.07 -0.59 22.33
N ALA A 90 -2.11 0.04 23.51
CA ALA A 90 -2.37 -0.61 24.79
C ALA A 90 -3.72 -1.36 24.79
N PRO A 91 -3.80 -2.53 25.46
CA PRO A 91 -5.06 -3.26 25.59
C PRO A 91 -6.17 -2.37 26.17
N GLY A 92 -7.29 -2.23 25.44
CA GLY A 92 -8.48 -1.53 25.92
C GLY A 92 -8.68 -0.10 25.41
N SER A 93 -7.89 0.39 24.46
CA SER A 93 -8.19 1.68 23.82
C SER A 93 -9.31 1.53 22.78
N VAL A 94 -10.37 2.33 22.87
CA VAL A 94 -11.37 2.47 21.80
C VAL A 94 -10.83 3.52 20.81
N THR A 95 -10.48 3.12 19.60
CA THR A 95 -10.19 4.04 18.48
C THR A 95 -11.50 4.31 17.73
N ALA A 96 -11.62 5.48 17.11
CA ALA A 96 -12.57 5.62 16.03
C ALA A 96 -12.19 4.57 14.96
N GLN A 97 -13.16 3.79 14.46
CA GLN A 97 -12.90 2.74 13.45
C GLN A 97 -12.46 3.32 12.10
N TRP A 98 -12.62 4.64 11.93
CA TRP A 98 -12.19 5.42 10.79
C TRP A 98 -11.80 6.82 11.29
N ALA A 99 -10.80 7.42 10.67
CA ALA A 99 -10.47 8.83 10.84
C ALA A 99 -10.87 9.59 9.56
N PRO A 100 -11.66 10.68 9.67
CA PRO A 100 -11.84 11.57 8.54
C PRO A 100 -10.53 12.26 8.25
N TRP A 101 -10.23 12.43 6.97
CA TRP A 101 -9.10 13.25 6.58
C TRP A 101 -9.22 14.68 7.12
N GLY A 102 -8.07 15.33 7.31
CA GLY A 102 -7.98 16.75 7.67
C GLY A 102 -8.62 17.71 6.66
N TRP A 103 -9.19 17.19 5.57
CA TRP A 103 -9.95 17.89 4.53
C TRP A 103 -11.13 17.03 4.05
N ARG A 104 -12.19 17.70 3.57
CA ARG A 104 -13.38 17.09 2.98
C ARG A 104 -13.79 17.89 1.76
N TRP A 105 -14.40 17.22 0.79
CA TRP A 105 -15.07 17.86 -0.32
C TRP A 105 -16.25 18.71 0.16
N ASP A 106 -16.36 19.92 -0.37
CA ASP A 106 -17.50 20.80 -0.17
C ASP A 106 -18.72 20.24 -0.90
N ALA A 107 -19.91 20.54 -0.37
CA ALA A 107 -21.16 20.07 -0.96
C ALA A 107 -21.36 20.55 -2.41
N SER A 108 -20.75 21.68 -2.79
CA SER A 108 -20.76 22.20 -4.16
C SER A 108 -19.85 21.45 -5.13
N GLU A 109 -18.93 20.64 -4.64
CA GLU A 109 -18.00 19.82 -5.43
C GLU A 109 -18.59 18.43 -5.73
N LEU A 110 -19.75 18.12 -5.16
CA LEU A 110 -20.42 16.83 -5.32
C LEU A 110 -21.50 16.87 -6.43
N PRO A 111 -21.64 15.80 -7.24
CA PRO A 111 -20.84 14.58 -7.21
C PRO A 111 -19.43 14.80 -7.76
N LEU A 112 -18.44 14.20 -7.10
CA LEU A 112 -17.04 14.38 -7.44
C LEU A 112 -16.74 13.73 -8.79
N GLN A 113 -16.28 14.53 -9.75
CA GLN A 113 -15.95 14.07 -11.09
C GLN A 113 -14.63 13.30 -11.08
N VAL A 114 -14.62 12.11 -11.67
CA VAL A 114 -13.42 11.27 -11.78
C VAL A 114 -13.34 10.71 -13.20
N VAL A 115 -12.19 10.90 -13.85
CA VAL A 115 -11.88 10.32 -15.16
C VAL A 115 -10.92 9.15 -15.00
N TYR A 116 -10.90 8.26 -16.00
CA TYR A 116 -10.01 7.10 -16.01
C TYR A 116 -9.04 7.17 -17.18
N ASN A 117 -7.74 7.05 -16.92
CA ASN A 117 -6.74 6.90 -17.97
C ASN A 117 -6.42 5.41 -18.15
N PRO A 118 -6.81 4.78 -19.28
CA PRO A 118 -6.54 3.37 -19.54
C PRO A 118 -5.10 3.09 -19.98
N SER A 119 -4.25 4.11 -20.14
CA SER A 119 -2.86 3.92 -20.53
C SER A 119 -2.16 3.02 -19.51
N ASP A 120 -1.41 2.04 -20.00
CA ASP A 120 -0.69 1.02 -19.21
C ASP A 120 -1.56 0.08 -18.35
N ALA A 121 -2.89 0.19 -18.43
CA ALA A 121 -3.79 -0.72 -17.73
C ALA A 121 -3.55 -2.19 -18.15
N PRO A 122 -3.62 -3.14 -17.22
CA PRO A 122 -3.56 -4.55 -17.54
C PRO A 122 -4.74 -4.94 -18.45
N ALA A 123 -4.48 -5.88 -19.36
CA ALA A 123 -5.49 -6.33 -20.30
C ALA A 123 -6.75 -6.84 -19.58
N GLY A 124 -7.91 -6.31 -19.97
CA GLY A 124 -9.20 -6.67 -19.41
C GLY A 124 -9.69 -5.77 -18.28
N PHE A 125 -8.86 -4.87 -17.75
CA PHE A 125 -9.34 -3.79 -16.87
C PHE A 125 -9.80 -2.60 -17.71
N THR A 126 -11.00 -2.10 -17.46
CA THR A 126 -11.67 -1.10 -18.28
C THR A 126 -12.22 0.05 -17.44
N GLY A 127 -12.66 1.12 -18.09
CA GLY A 127 -13.39 2.19 -17.41
C GLY A 127 -14.67 1.73 -16.69
N ALA A 128 -15.25 0.58 -17.07
CA ALA A 128 -16.40 0.01 -16.36
C ALA A 128 -16.03 -0.53 -14.98
N ASP A 129 -14.83 -1.10 -14.84
CA ASP A 129 -14.31 -1.58 -13.55
C ASP A 129 -14.03 -0.38 -12.62
N ALA A 130 -13.43 0.69 -13.17
CA ALA A 130 -13.24 1.95 -12.44
C ALA A 130 -14.58 2.56 -11.99
N ALA A 131 -15.56 2.65 -12.89
CA ALA A 131 -16.90 3.14 -12.57
C ALA A 131 -17.59 2.27 -11.50
N GLY A 132 -17.42 0.96 -11.55
CA GLY A 132 -17.96 0.02 -10.56
C GLY A 132 -17.35 0.21 -9.17
N ALA A 133 -16.04 0.39 -9.08
CA ALA A 133 -15.36 0.68 -7.82
C ALA A 133 -15.87 1.99 -7.19
N LEU A 134 -15.95 3.07 -7.97
CA LEU A 134 -16.52 4.35 -7.52
C LEU A 134 -17.98 4.21 -7.07
N ALA A 135 -18.79 3.45 -7.81
CA ALA A 135 -20.19 3.22 -7.47
C ALA A 135 -20.38 2.52 -6.11
N THR A 136 -19.38 1.77 -5.61
CA THR A 136 -19.42 1.15 -4.29
C THR A 136 -19.65 2.19 -3.18
N TRP A 137 -18.97 3.33 -3.27
CA TRP A 137 -19.10 4.42 -2.30
C TRP A 137 -20.34 5.29 -2.56
N SER A 138 -20.65 5.56 -3.83
CA SER A 138 -21.85 6.35 -4.21
C SER A 138 -23.17 5.67 -3.83
N ASN A 139 -23.19 4.34 -3.72
CA ASN A 139 -24.41 3.57 -3.46
C ASN A 139 -24.64 3.24 -1.97
N VAL A 140 -23.82 3.77 -1.07
CA VAL A 140 -24.00 3.57 0.38
C VAL A 140 -25.32 4.23 0.83
N PRO A 141 -26.30 3.48 1.36
CA PRO A 141 -27.59 4.04 1.74
C PRO A 141 -27.45 5.14 2.80
N GLY A 142 -28.04 6.31 2.52
CA GLY A 142 -28.00 7.47 3.43
C GLY A 142 -26.74 8.33 3.31
N SER A 143 -25.77 7.95 2.48
CA SER A 143 -24.65 8.82 2.14
C SER A 143 -25.11 9.96 1.22
N SER A 144 -24.66 11.18 1.51
CA SER A 144 -24.79 12.32 0.58
C SER A 144 -23.62 12.44 -0.39
N PHE A 145 -22.55 11.66 -0.17
CA PHE A 145 -21.39 11.64 -1.03
C PHE A 145 -21.64 10.77 -2.26
N ALA A 146 -21.21 11.25 -3.43
CA ALA A 146 -21.25 10.48 -4.66
C ALA A 146 -20.09 10.86 -5.57
N PHE A 147 -19.52 9.85 -6.22
CA PHE A 147 -18.68 10.01 -7.40
C PHE A 147 -19.52 10.07 -8.67
N ALA A 148 -19.01 10.77 -9.68
CA ALA A 148 -19.48 10.75 -11.05
C ALA A 148 -18.32 10.34 -11.97
N TYR A 149 -18.41 9.14 -12.55
CA TYR A 149 -17.45 8.70 -13.55
C TYR A 149 -17.67 9.48 -14.86
N SER A 150 -16.65 10.22 -15.28
CA SER A 150 -16.72 11.17 -16.40
C SER A 150 -16.13 10.62 -17.70
N GLY A 151 -15.81 9.32 -17.74
CA GLY A 151 -15.30 8.63 -18.94
C GLY A 151 -13.78 8.46 -18.96
N GLU A 152 -13.30 7.97 -20.10
CA GLU A 152 -11.86 7.76 -20.31
C GLU A 152 -11.16 9.06 -20.73
N THR A 153 -9.89 9.19 -20.36
CA THR A 153 -9.05 10.35 -20.64
C THR A 153 -7.62 9.94 -21.01
N SER A 154 -6.82 10.90 -21.48
CA SER A 154 -5.36 10.79 -21.59
C SER A 154 -4.62 11.63 -20.55
N LEU A 155 -5.34 12.29 -19.63
CA LEU A 155 -4.73 13.05 -18.53
C LEU A 155 -3.96 12.11 -17.60
N THR A 156 -2.86 12.60 -17.04
CA THR A 156 -2.06 11.89 -16.05
C THR A 156 -2.34 12.46 -14.65
N THR A 157 -1.88 11.77 -13.61
CA THR A 157 -2.08 12.18 -12.22
C THR A 157 -1.18 13.34 -11.82
N SER A 158 -1.57 14.12 -10.82
CA SER A 158 -0.79 15.17 -10.12
C SER A 158 0.64 14.80 -9.76
N MET A 159 0.91 13.53 -9.48
CA MET A 159 2.27 13.04 -9.20
C MET A 159 3.21 13.11 -10.39
N ASP A 160 2.70 13.16 -11.61
CA ASP A 160 3.49 13.24 -12.82
C ASP A 160 4.14 14.64 -12.96
N VAL A 161 4.97 14.82 -13.98
CA VAL A 161 5.73 16.06 -14.22
C VAL A 161 4.84 17.30 -14.39
N THR A 162 3.58 17.13 -14.75
CA THR A 162 2.61 18.21 -14.95
C THR A 162 2.15 18.85 -13.65
N GLY A 163 2.16 18.11 -12.53
CA GLY A 163 1.55 18.57 -11.28
C GLY A 163 0.02 18.52 -11.31
N PRO A 164 -0.65 18.97 -10.23
CA PRO A 164 -2.10 19.08 -10.14
C PRO A 164 -2.70 19.98 -11.23
N ASP A 165 -3.84 19.57 -11.81
CA ASP A 165 -4.59 20.28 -12.86
C ASP A 165 -6.08 20.52 -12.54
N GLY A 166 -6.53 20.15 -11.34
CA GLY A 166 -7.91 20.22 -10.85
C GLY A 166 -8.79 19.06 -11.31
N VAL A 167 -8.24 18.01 -11.92
CA VAL A 167 -9.00 16.84 -12.40
C VAL A 167 -8.59 15.61 -11.61
N ASN A 168 -9.57 14.91 -11.03
CA ASN A 168 -9.33 13.63 -10.36
C ASN A 168 -9.19 12.51 -11.40
N VAL A 169 -8.04 11.85 -11.43
CA VAL A 169 -7.70 10.81 -12.40
C VAL A 169 -7.41 9.49 -11.70
N ILE A 170 -8.02 8.40 -12.20
CA ILE A 170 -7.57 7.04 -11.94
C ILE A 170 -6.64 6.64 -13.08
N ALA A 171 -5.40 6.26 -12.78
CA ALA A 171 -4.40 5.89 -13.78
C ALA A 171 -3.58 4.68 -13.34
N TRP A 172 -2.67 4.29 -14.23
CA TRP A 172 -1.78 3.16 -14.04
C TRP A 172 -0.33 3.61 -14.24
N LYS A 173 0.58 3.06 -13.44
CA LYS A 173 2.01 3.30 -13.61
C LYS A 173 2.82 2.11 -13.13
N HIS A 174 3.96 1.90 -13.76
CA HIS A 174 4.92 0.92 -13.27
C HIS A 174 5.61 1.45 -12.01
N ILE A 175 5.47 0.73 -10.89
CA ILE A 175 6.14 1.03 -9.62
C ILE A 175 6.96 -0.20 -9.22
N ASP A 176 8.22 -0.02 -8.84
CA ASP A 176 9.09 -1.15 -8.54
C ASP A 176 8.58 -1.99 -7.34
N CYS A 177 8.84 -3.28 -7.41
CA CYS A 177 8.42 -4.30 -6.45
C CYS A 177 9.64 -4.89 -5.73
N ASN A 178 10.43 -4.00 -5.12
CA ASN A 178 11.63 -4.34 -4.37
C ASN A 178 11.93 -3.22 -3.34
N PRO A 179 11.95 -3.50 -2.02
CA PRO A 179 11.85 -4.82 -1.37
C PRO A 179 10.43 -5.41 -1.26
N GLY A 180 9.40 -4.59 -1.22
CA GLY A 180 7.97 -4.96 -1.34
C GLY A 180 7.30 -4.31 -2.54
N CYS A 181 5.97 -4.36 -2.62
CA CYS A 181 5.17 -3.82 -3.72
C CYS A 181 4.12 -2.81 -3.23
N VAL A 182 4.12 -1.59 -3.77
CA VAL A 182 2.92 -0.73 -3.72
C VAL A 182 1.87 -1.33 -4.65
N LEU A 183 0.62 -1.52 -4.19
CA LEU A 183 -0.47 -2.01 -5.05
C LEU A 183 -1.27 -0.84 -5.63
N GLY A 184 -1.47 0.20 -4.82
CA GLY A 184 -2.17 1.43 -5.16
C GLY A 184 -1.64 2.60 -4.34
N VAL A 185 -1.87 3.80 -4.84
CA VAL A 185 -1.62 5.04 -4.12
C VAL A 185 -2.69 6.05 -4.48
N THR A 186 -3.17 6.77 -3.47
CA THR A 186 -4.02 7.95 -3.65
C THR A 186 -3.24 9.20 -3.23
N THR A 187 -3.10 10.16 -4.13
CA THR A 187 -2.48 11.46 -3.82
C THR A 187 -3.47 12.58 -3.80
N LYS A 188 -3.30 13.54 -2.90
CA LYS A 188 -4.16 14.71 -2.87
C LYS A 188 -3.41 16.01 -2.67
N SER A 189 -3.86 17.01 -3.40
CA SER A 189 -3.40 18.39 -3.36
C SER A 189 -4.48 19.23 -2.68
N PHE A 190 -4.12 19.83 -1.54
CA PHE A 190 -5.07 20.59 -0.73
C PHE A 190 -5.42 21.92 -1.36
N THR A 191 -4.49 22.57 -2.06
CA THR A 191 -4.74 23.87 -2.69
C THR A 191 -5.46 23.74 -4.02
N SER A 192 -5.22 22.66 -4.77
CA SER A 192 -5.91 22.42 -6.04
C SER A 192 -7.24 21.70 -5.88
N HIS A 193 -7.57 21.22 -4.68
CA HIS A 193 -8.76 20.40 -4.42
C HIS A 193 -8.82 19.23 -5.41
N GLU A 194 -7.73 18.46 -5.46
CA GLU A 194 -7.54 17.36 -6.41
C GLU A 194 -7.07 16.12 -5.69
N ALA A 195 -7.53 14.97 -6.19
CA ALA A 195 -7.20 13.66 -5.71
C ALA A 195 -7.07 12.67 -6.86
N ASP A 196 -5.93 11.98 -6.95
CA ASP A 196 -5.68 10.98 -7.98
C ASP A 196 -5.40 9.62 -7.40
N ILE A 197 -5.64 8.59 -8.21
CA ILE A 197 -5.31 7.20 -7.90
C ILE A 197 -4.33 6.68 -8.94
N VAL A 198 -3.26 6.05 -8.50
CA VAL A 198 -2.37 5.28 -9.36
C VAL A 198 -2.34 3.83 -8.90
N LEU A 199 -2.62 2.91 -9.82
CA LEU A 199 -2.49 1.46 -9.61
C LEU A 199 -1.20 0.93 -10.25
N ASN A 200 -0.58 -0.05 -9.59
CA ASN A 200 0.72 -0.57 -10.03
C ASN A 200 0.61 -1.56 -11.20
N THR A 201 1.32 -1.30 -12.30
CA THR A 201 1.38 -2.20 -13.48
C THR A 201 2.49 -3.24 -13.41
N ASN A 202 3.33 -3.21 -12.38
CA ASN A 202 4.39 -4.19 -12.20
C ASN A 202 3.80 -5.61 -12.06
N PRO A 203 4.21 -6.59 -12.90
CA PRO A 203 3.68 -7.94 -12.83
C PRO A 203 3.85 -8.60 -11.45
N LYS A 204 4.85 -8.19 -10.66
CA LYS A 204 5.05 -8.68 -9.29
C LYS A 204 4.00 -8.16 -8.30
N ALA A 205 3.36 -7.02 -8.55
CA ALA A 205 2.21 -6.56 -7.77
C ALA A 205 1.06 -7.59 -7.85
N ASN A 206 1.02 -8.37 -8.94
CA ASN A 206 0.10 -9.49 -9.14
C ASN A 206 -1.37 -9.06 -9.05
N LEU A 207 -1.68 -7.85 -9.52
CA LEU A 207 -3.04 -7.35 -9.64
C LEU A 207 -3.80 -8.16 -10.71
N GLY A 208 -5.04 -8.54 -10.38
CA GLY A 208 -5.92 -9.37 -11.20
C GLY A 208 -7.34 -9.34 -10.65
N THR A 209 -8.05 -10.47 -10.68
CA THR A 209 -9.45 -10.59 -10.27
C THR A 209 -9.63 -11.23 -8.89
N GLY A 210 -8.55 -11.45 -8.15
CA GLY A 210 -8.54 -12.30 -6.95
C GLY A 210 -8.46 -13.80 -7.26
N ALA A 211 -8.75 -14.20 -8.50
CA ALA A 211 -8.66 -15.60 -8.91
C ALA A 211 -7.19 -16.05 -9.02
N ASN A 212 -6.96 -17.35 -8.83
CA ASN A 212 -5.64 -17.98 -8.97
C ASN A 212 -4.54 -17.36 -8.08
N GLY A 213 -4.93 -16.76 -6.96
CA GLY A 213 -3.98 -16.10 -6.03
C GLY A 213 -3.49 -14.73 -6.51
N THR A 214 -4.14 -14.12 -7.51
CA THR A 214 -3.95 -12.69 -7.82
C THR A 214 -4.55 -11.82 -6.72
N VAL A 215 -4.05 -10.59 -6.58
CA VAL A 215 -4.70 -9.56 -5.76
C VAL A 215 -5.90 -9.02 -6.54
N ASP A 216 -7.07 -8.94 -5.92
CA ASP A 216 -8.24 -8.37 -6.59
C ASP A 216 -8.08 -6.86 -6.78
N THR A 217 -7.90 -6.45 -8.04
CA THR A 217 -7.70 -5.06 -8.45
C THR A 217 -8.89 -4.20 -8.07
N THR A 218 -10.11 -4.72 -8.21
CA THR A 218 -11.31 -3.97 -7.88
C THR A 218 -11.35 -3.65 -6.39
N SER A 219 -10.99 -4.60 -5.53
CA SER A 219 -10.86 -4.37 -4.09
C SER A 219 -9.79 -3.32 -3.76
N VAL A 220 -8.63 -3.35 -4.42
CA VAL A 220 -7.60 -2.30 -4.26
C VAL A 220 -8.15 -0.93 -4.70
N LEU A 221 -8.81 -0.85 -5.85
CA LEU A 221 -9.37 0.42 -6.31
C LEU A 221 -10.50 0.94 -5.42
N VAL A 222 -11.33 0.07 -4.84
CA VAL A 222 -12.34 0.46 -3.85
C VAL A 222 -11.68 1.06 -2.59
N HIS A 223 -10.56 0.48 -2.15
CA HIS A 223 -9.76 1.02 -1.05
C HIS A 223 -9.21 2.41 -1.38
N GLU A 224 -8.55 2.58 -2.53
CA GLU A 224 -8.03 3.88 -2.97
C GLU A 224 -9.14 4.93 -3.19
N ALA A 225 -10.28 4.54 -3.75
CA ALA A 225 -11.45 5.41 -3.83
C ALA A 225 -11.96 5.84 -2.44
N GLY A 226 -11.76 4.99 -1.43
CA GLY A 226 -11.95 5.29 -0.01
C GLY A 226 -11.11 6.47 0.42
N HIS A 227 -9.83 6.49 0.05
CA HIS A 227 -9.00 7.68 0.27
C HIS A 227 -9.56 8.87 -0.49
N LEU A 228 -9.90 8.72 -1.77
CA LEU A 228 -10.38 9.81 -2.62
C LEU A 228 -11.62 10.54 -2.04
N LEU A 229 -12.49 9.86 -1.28
CA LEU A 229 -13.61 10.50 -0.57
C LEU A 229 -13.25 11.16 0.79
N GLY A 230 -12.01 11.01 1.23
CA GLY A 230 -11.49 11.60 2.48
C GLY A 230 -11.45 10.64 3.67
N LEU A 231 -11.35 9.32 3.46
CA LEU A 231 -11.08 8.38 4.55
C LEU A 231 -9.57 8.17 4.71
N GLU A 232 -9.10 8.16 5.94
CA GLU A 232 -7.78 7.61 6.27
C GLU A 232 -7.85 6.08 6.37
N HIS A 233 -6.67 5.48 6.40
CA HIS A 233 -6.44 4.10 6.79
C HIS A 233 -7.22 3.73 8.06
N SER A 234 -7.90 2.57 8.04
CA SER A 234 -8.61 2.08 9.23
C SER A 234 -7.62 1.55 10.26
N CYS A 235 -7.85 1.83 11.54
CA CYS A 235 -7.06 1.20 12.60
C CYS A 235 -7.35 -0.32 12.62
N PRO A 236 -6.32 -1.19 12.70
CA PRO A 236 -6.49 -2.62 12.95
C PRO A 236 -7.17 -2.94 14.29
#